data_AF-A0A6P0NNG4-F1
#
_entry.id   AF-A0A6P0NNG4-F1
#
_cell.length_a   1.000
_cell.length_b   1.000
_cell.length_c   1.000
_cell.angle_alpha   90.00
_cell.angle_beta   90.00
_cell.angle_gamma   90.00
#
_symmetry.space_group_name_H-M   'P 1'
#
loop_
_entity.id
_entity.type
_entity.pdbx_description
1 polymer ?
#
loop_
_entity_poly.entity_id
_entity_poly.type
_entity_poly.pdbx_seq_one_letter_code
_entity_poly.pdbx_strand_id
1 'polypeptide(L)'
;MYADLKPVISLTIADFIMFQESEKIITHFAFKEWDNYFVYPDSDLELFFVELPKFKKKLANLETMTDKWLYFIIFFVGLIPHRLHGVQNYLGERIPM
;
A
#
# COMPACT_ATOMS: atom_id res chain seq x y z
N MET A 1 -33.59 1.90 -4.35
CA MET A 1 -32.58 2.05 -5.42
C MET A 1 -31.27 2.42 -4.74
N TYR A 2 -30.20 1.63 -4.96
CA TYR A 2 -28.87 1.84 -4.38
C TYR A 2 -28.09 2.94 -5.11
N ALA A 3 -28.69 4.12 -5.29
CA ALA A 3 -28.11 5.24 -6.05
C ALA A 3 -27.14 6.11 -5.23
N ASP A 4 -26.96 5.82 -3.94
CA ASP A 4 -26.12 6.60 -3.01
C ASP A 4 -24.83 5.86 -2.62
N LEU A 5 -24.24 5.09 -3.53
CA LEU A 5 -22.92 4.52 -3.30
C LEU A 5 -21.91 5.68 -3.24
N LYS A 6 -21.33 5.88 -2.05
CA LYS A 6 -20.23 6.84 -1.89
C LYS A 6 -19.02 6.32 -2.66
N PRO A 7 -18.22 7.21 -3.28
CA PRO A 7 -17.00 6.82 -3.96
C PRO A 7 -16.13 5.97 -3.02
N VAL A 8 -15.75 4.79 -3.51
CA VAL A 8 -14.91 3.80 -2.86
C VAL A 8 -13.48 4.01 -3.34
N ILE A 9 -12.59 4.28 -2.39
CA ILE A 9 -11.16 4.41 -2.65
C ILE A 9 -10.49 3.13 -2.17
N SER A 10 -9.95 2.35 -3.10
CA SER A 10 -9.07 1.23 -2.76
C SER A 10 -7.65 1.75 -2.59
N LEU A 11 -7.04 1.46 -1.45
CA LEU A 11 -5.62 1.73 -1.19
C LEU A 11 -4.89 0.42 -0.99
N THR A 12 -4.04 0.07 -1.95
CA THR A 12 -3.18 -1.12 -1.88
C THR A 12 -1.76 -0.70 -1.54
N ILE A 13 -1.16 -1.29 -0.52
CA ILE A 13 0.25 -1.07 -0.15
C ILE A 13 1.02 -2.35 -0.47
N ALA A 14 2.01 -2.25 -1.34
CA ALA A 14 2.82 -3.38 -1.81
C ALA A 14 4.29 -3.21 -1.43
N ASP A 15 4.90 -4.27 -0.92
CA ASP A 15 6.33 -4.38 -0.63
C ASP A 15 7.15 -4.93 -1.83
N PHE A 16 6.53 -5.00 -3.01
CA PHE A 16 7.15 -5.37 -4.28
C PHE A 16 6.81 -4.35 -5.38
N ILE A 17 7.51 -4.43 -6.51
CA ILE A 17 7.24 -3.61 -7.69
C ILE A 17 6.17 -4.32 -8.53
N MET A 18 5.01 -3.68 -8.65
CA MET A 18 3.86 -4.17 -9.41
C MET A 18 3.86 -3.62 -10.85
N PHE A 19 4.20 -2.34 -11.02
CA PHE A 19 4.19 -1.67 -12.33
C PHE A 19 5.62 -1.28 -12.71
N GLN A 20 6.29 -2.08 -13.53
CA GLN A 20 7.68 -1.83 -13.93
C GLN A 20 7.81 -0.62 -14.87
N GLU A 21 6.74 -0.29 -15.59
CA GLU A 21 6.62 0.82 -16.52
C GLU A 21 6.51 2.19 -15.85
N SER A 22 6.32 2.24 -14.52
CA SER A 22 6.17 3.48 -13.77
C SER A 22 7.18 3.60 -12.64
N GLU A 23 7.87 4.74 -12.55
CA GLU A 23 8.72 5.05 -11.39
C GLU A 23 7.94 5.68 -10.22
N LYS A 24 6.64 5.92 -10.40
CA LYS A 24 5.80 6.54 -9.38
C LYS A 24 5.66 5.62 -8.17
N ILE A 25 5.78 6.20 -6.98
CA ILE A 25 5.59 5.51 -5.71
C ILE A 25 4.10 5.28 -5.44
N ILE A 26 3.27 6.27 -5.79
CA ILE A 26 1.82 6.21 -5.71
C ILE A 26 1.28 6.29 -7.14
N THR A 27 0.58 5.25 -7.57
CA THR A 27 -0.13 5.21 -8.84
C THR A 27 -1.63 5.24 -8.59
N HIS A 28 -2.35 6.01 -9.41
CA HIS A 28 -3.81 6.15 -9.34
C HIS A 28 -4.39 5.65 -10.66
N PHE A 29 -5.27 4.65 -10.57
CA PHE A 29 -5.96 4.06 -11.70
C PHE A 29 -7.45 4.31 -11.61
N ALA A 30 -8.04 4.54 -12.80
CA ALA A 30 -9.47 4.64 -13.04
C ALA A 30 -9.84 3.75 -14.22
N PHE A 31 -11.10 3.35 -14.30
CA PHE A 31 -11.58 2.56 -15.43
C PHE A 31 -11.75 3.41 -16.69
N LYS A 32 -11.33 2.86 -17.82
CA LYS A 32 -11.43 3.50 -19.13
C LYS A 32 -12.08 2.55 -20.12
N GLU A 33 -12.83 3.13 -21.06
CA GLU A 33 -13.30 2.43 -22.26
C GLU A 33 -12.08 2.04 -23.12
N TRP A 34 -12.13 0.88 -23.75
CA TRP A 34 -10.95 0.24 -24.34
C TRP A 34 -10.50 0.91 -25.64
N ASP A 35 -11.43 1.30 -26.50
CA ASP A 35 -11.12 1.76 -27.86
C ASP A 35 -10.76 3.25 -27.88
N ASN A 36 -11.50 4.06 -27.13
CA ASN A 36 -11.38 5.52 -27.14
C ASN A 36 -10.75 6.07 -25.85
N TYR A 37 -10.44 5.21 -24.87
CA TYR A 37 -9.71 5.54 -23.64
C TYR A 37 -10.35 6.63 -22.76
N PHE A 38 -11.63 6.96 -22.96
CA PHE A 38 -12.33 7.88 -22.07
C PHE A 38 -12.63 7.21 -20.73
N VAL A 39 -12.62 8.00 -19.66
CA VAL A 39 -12.89 7.52 -18.31
C VAL A 39 -14.36 7.14 -18.18
N TYR A 40 -14.64 5.99 -17.58
CA TYR A 40 -16.01 5.56 -17.29
C TYR A 40 -16.68 6.60 -16.36
N PRO A 41 -17.72 7.35 -16.81
CA PRO A 41 -18.19 8.54 -16.10
C PRO A 41 -18.72 8.29 -14.69
N ASP A 42 -19.32 7.12 -14.48
CA ASP A 42 -19.93 6.72 -13.20
C ASP A 42 -19.02 5.77 -12.40
N SER A 43 -17.69 5.91 -12.53
CA SER A 43 -16.78 5.07 -11.75
C SER A 43 -16.68 5.57 -10.32
N ASP A 44 -17.50 4.99 -9.45
CA ASP A 44 -17.39 5.18 -7.99
C ASP A 44 -16.17 4.46 -7.38
N LEU A 45 -15.24 3.94 -8.19
CA LEU A 45 -14.09 3.18 -7.72
C LEU A 45 -12.79 3.79 -8.24
N GLU A 46 -11.99 4.30 -7.30
CA GLU A 46 -10.63 4.76 -7.53
C GLU A 46 -9.63 3.78 -6.90
N LEU A 47 -8.57 3.45 -7.63
CA LEU A 47 -7.56 2.50 -7.17
C LEU A 47 -6.22 3.21 -7.00
N PHE A 48 -5.75 3.28 -5.75
CA PHE A 48 -4.42 3.77 -5.41
C PHE A 48 -3.51 2.61 -5.04
N PHE A 49 -2.35 2.53 -5.68
CA PHE A 49 -1.30 1.59 -5.32
C PHE A 49 -0.10 2.35 -4.80
N VAL A 50 0.41 1.93 -3.64
CA VAL A 50 1.60 2.46 -2.99
C VAL A 50 2.66 1.37 -3.01
N GLU A 51 3.66 1.54 -3.87
CA GLU A 51 4.75 0.58 -4.04
C GLU A 51 5.95 1.00 -3.19
N LEU A 52 6.04 0.42 -1.98
CA LEU A 52 7.05 0.76 -0.99
C LEU A 52 8.51 0.64 -1.49
N PRO A 53 8.89 -0.35 -2.32
CA PRO A 53 10.27 -0.45 -2.82
C PRO A 53 10.72 0.77 -3.64
N LYS A 54 9.78 1.54 -4.22
CA LYS A 54 10.08 2.74 -5.00
C LYS A 54 10.38 3.96 -4.11
N PHE A 55 10.01 3.93 -2.83
CA PHE A 55 10.32 5.01 -1.89
C PHE A 55 11.76 4.90 -1.38
N LYS A 56 12.59 5.89 -1.73
CA LYS A 56 14.03 5.91 -1.39
C LYS A 56 14.46 7.08 -0.51
N LYS A 57 13.54 7.97 -0.13
CA LYS A 57 13.89 9.14 0.69
C LYS A 57 14.31 8.70 2.10
N LYS A 58 15.36 9.33 2.62
CA LYS A 58 15.81 9.19 4.01
C LYS A 58 15.03 10.15 4.91
N LEU A 59 15.04 9.90 6.22
CA LEU A 59 14.35 10.72 7.23
C LEU A 59 14.66 12.23 7.13
N ALA A 60 15.92 12.58 6.83
CA ALA A 60 16.35 13.97 6.68
C ALA A 60 15.75 14.68 5.44
N ASN A 61 15.25 13.91 4.46
CA ASN A 61 14.77 14.40 3.17
C ASN A 61 13.24 14.28 3.03
N LEU A 62 12.51 14.10 4.14
CA LEU A 62 11.05 14.03 4.13
C LEU A 62 10.47 15.45 4.10
N GLU A 63 9.93 15.84 2.95
CA GLU A 63 9.43 17.19 2.72
C GLU A 63 7.92 17.28 2.91
N THR A 64 7.20 16.25 2.47
CA THR A 64 5.73 16.24 2.43
C THR A 64 5.12 15.38 3.53
N MET A 65 3.83 15.61 3.82
CA MET A 65 3.05 14.73 4.70
C MET A 65 3.04 13.29 4.18
N THR A 66 2.90 13.13 2.86
CA THR A 66 2.97 11.82 2.19
C THR A 66 4.31 11.13 2.44
N ASP A 67 5.44 11.84 2.32
CA ASP A 67 6.76 11.26 2.60
C ASP A 67 6.85 10.73 4.04
N LYS A 68 6.30 11.46 5.00
CA LYS A 68 6.28 11.08 6.42
C LYS A 68 5.45 9.82 6.67
N TRP A 69 4.25 9.73 6.07
CA TRP A 69 3.41 8.54 6.17
C TRP A 69 4.04 7.32 5.50
N LEU A 70 4.62 7.48 4.31
CA LEU A 70 5.31 6.40 3.61
C LEU A 70 6.50 5.88 4.41
N TYR A 71 7.31 6.79 4.96
CA TYR A 71 8.43 6.42 5.83
C TYR A 71 7.97 5.65 7.08
N PHE A 72 6.87 6.11 7.71
CA PHE A 72 6.28 5.42 8.86
C PHE A 72 5.82 4.00 8.52
N ILE A 73 5.12 3.81 7.39
CA ILE A 73 4.63 2.50 6.96
C ILE A 73 5.79 1.55 6.69
N ILE A 74 6.82 1.99 5.94
CA ILE A 74 8.01 1.17 5.64
C ILE A 74 8.71 0.74 6.93
N PHE A 75 8.91 1.68 7.85
CA PHE A 75 9.54 1.40 9.13
C PHE A 75 8.74 0.36 9.94
N PHE A 76 7.42 0.50 9.98
CA PHE A 76 6.55 -0.44 10.67
C PHE A 76 6.56 -1.84 10.02
N VAL A 77 6.42 -1.92 8.70
CA VAL A 77 6.44 -3.20 7.96
C VAL A 77 7.76 -3.93 8.17
N GLY A 78 8.90 -3.21 8.15
CA GLY A 78 10.22 -3.79 8.43
C GLY A 78 10.38 -4.34 9.85
N LEU A 79 9.60 -3.86 10.82
CA LEU A 79 9.62 -4.35 12.21
C LEU A 79 8.81 -5.64 12.41
N ILE A 80 7.87 -5.98 11.52
CA ILE A 80 7.01 -7.17 11.64
C ILE A 80 7.83 -8.48 11.69
N PRO A 81 8.75 -8.77 10.76
CA PRO A 81 9.51 -10.02 10.80
C PRO A 81 10.37 -10.14 12.08
N HIS A 82 10.87 -9.02 12.62
CA HIS A 82 11.69 -9.04 13.82
C HIS A 82 10.90 -9.37 15.10
N ARG A 83 9.60 -9.06 15.14
CA ARG A 83 8.73 -9.36 16.30
C ARG A 83 8.22 -10.80 16.35
N LEU A 84 8.09 -11.48 15.20
CA LEU A 84 7.57 -12.85 15.17
C LEU A 84 8.60 -13.90 15.62
N HIS A 85 9.90 -13.66 15.43
CA HIS A 85 10.95 -14.51 16.00
C HIS A 85 10.93 -14.59 17.53
N GLY A 86 10.40 -13.57 18.21
CA GLY A 86 10.27 -13.57 19.67
C GLY A 86 9.08 -14.38 20.18
N VAL A 87 8.04 -14.61 19.37
CA VAL A 87 6.81 -15.28 19.81
C VAL A 87 6.93 -16.80 19.79
N GLN A 88 7.75 -17.37 18.89
CA GLN A 88 7.96 -18.81 18.79
C GLN A 88 8.59 -19.41 20.07
N ASN A 89 9.41 -18.63 20.78
CA ASN A 89 10.10 -19.07 21.99
C ASN A 89 9.18 -19.21 23.22
N TYR A 90 7.98 -18.61 23.22
CA TYR A 90 7.04 -18.70 24.34
C TYR A 90 6.04 -19.86 24.24
N LEU A 91 5.92 -20.49 23.07
CA LEU A 91 4.97 -21.58 22.82
C LEU A 91 5.60 -22.98 22.94
N GLY A 92 6.91 -23.07 23.19
CA GLY A 92 7.65 -24.35 23.27
C GLY A 92 7.95 -24.85 24.69
N GLU A 93 7.63 -24.11 25.76
CA GLU A 93 8.18 -24.38 27.10
C GLU A 93 7.19 -24.84 28.18
N ARG A 94 5.95 -25.23 27.84
CA ARG A 94 5.04 -25.80 28.86
C ARG A 94 4.19 -26.96 28.38
N ILE A 95 4.80 -28.16 28.30
CA ILE A 95 4.19 -29.40 28.80
C ILE A 95 5.31 -30.36 29.24
N PRO A 96 5.67 -30.45 30.54
CA PRO A 96 6.30 -31.65 31.07
C PRO A 96 5.24 -32.73 31.30
N MET A 97 5.67 -33.97 31.10
CA MET A 97 4.93 -35.25 31.12
C MET A 97 4.01 -35.47 32.32
#